data_AF-A0A960JX47-F1
#
_entry.id   AF-A0A960JX47-F1
#
_cell.length_a   1.000
_cell.length_b   1.000
_cell.length_c   1.000
_cell.angle_alpha   90.00
_cell.angle_beta   90.00
_cell.angle_gamma   90.00
#
_symmetry.space_group_name_H-M   'P 1'
#
loop_
_entity.id
_entity.type
_entity.pdbx_description
1 polymer ?
#
loop_
_entity_poly.entity_id
_entity_poly.type
_entity_poly.pdbx_seq_one_letter_code
_entity_poly.pdbx_strand_id
1 'polypeptide(L)'
;ASGRPGTDTAFDPGQMKIGRRLAIKILNASKFALGTGEPSQDAQITDFLDLAMLVELAALVDDATRAFDGFDYARALQRTEEFFWRFCDDYLELVKARAYGEGSGADSARLALRTALDTMLALFAPFLPYVTEEVWSWYQQGSLHRSAWPQSASLRSLAADMTSADGVPSCLAVTAEVLGKVRKAKSDAKVSQRAVVETLKVTDTADRISALNAAVHDLNAAGSVTSLQLVVAEPGVEPSVEVILAPQQDE
;
A
#
# COMPACT_ATOMS: atom_id res chain seq x y z
N ALA A 1 3.56 18.92 -0.59
CA ALA A 1 3.67 20.37 -0.93
C ALA A 1 3.98 21.19 0.33
N SER A 2 4.76 22.29 0.24
CA SER A 2 5.18 23.10 1.40
C SER A 2 4.35 24.37 1.64
N GLY A 3 3.38 24.68 0.78
CA GLY A 3 2.54 25.87 0.95
C GLY A 3 1.53 25.66 2.08
N ARG A 4 1.84 26.15 3.27
CA ARG A 4 0.92 26.18 4.41
C ARG A 4 0.15 27.50 4.40
N PRO A 5 -1.14 27.50 4.78
CA PRO A 5 -1.87 28.74 5.02
C PRO A 5 -1.08 29.66 5.96
N GLY A 6 -0.90 30.93 5.57
CA GLY A 6 -0.14 31.90 6.36
C GLY A 6 1.37 31.88 6.18
N THR A 7 1.91 31.12 5.21
CA THR A 7 3.34 31.15 4.86
C THR A 7 3.55 31.61 3.41
N ASP A 8 4.53 32.48 3.19
CA ASP A 8 4.92 32.89 1.84
C ASP A 8 5.50 31.68 1.09
N THR A 9 4.85 31.30 0.00
CA THR A 9 5.31 30.22 -0.86
C THR A 9 5.94 30.81 -2.11
N ALA A 10 7.26 30.70 -2.23
CA ALA A 10 7.96 31.10 -3.43
C ALA A 10 7.60 30.18 -4.60
N PHE A 11 7.51 30.75 -5.81
CA PHE A 11 7.35 29.94 -7.02
C PHE A 11 8.59 29.08 -7.24
N ASP A 12 8.41 27.77 -7.26
CA ASP A 12 9.48 26.79 -7.50
C ASP A 12 9.06 25.81 -8.61
N PRO A 13 9.70 25.86 -9.80
CA PRO A 13 9.49 24.88 -10.87
C PRO A 13 9.72 23.42 -10.44
N GLY A 14 10.54 23.18 -9.40
CA GLY A 14 10.71 21.88 -8.77
C GLY A 14 9.40 21.31 -8.22
N GLN A 15 8.58 22.15 -7.58
CA GLN A 15 7.25 21.74 -7.09
C GLN A 15 6.31 21.34 -8.23
N MET A 16 6.36 22.02 -9.38
CA MET A 16 5.56 21.65 -10.56
C MET A 16 5.95 20.25 -11.08
N LYS A 17 7.24 19.91 -11.06
CA LYS A 17 7.71 18.56 -11.42
C LYS A 17 7.23 17.51 -10.43
N ILE A 18 7.19 17.83 -9.13
CA ILE A 18 6.65 16.95 -8.09
C ILE A 18 5.16 16.67 -8.34
N GLY A 19 4.35 17.71 -8.54
CA GLY A 19 2.92 17.57 -8.84
C GLY A 19 2.66 16.74 -10.11
N ARG A 20 3.43 16.97 -11.18
CA ARG A 20 3.35 16.15 -12.41
C ARG A 20 3.65 14.68 -12.14
N ARG A 21 4.67 14.37 -11.33
CA ARG A 21 5.00 12.98 -10.97
C ARG A 21 3.88 12.31 -10.19
N LEU A 22 3.27 13.03 -9.25
CA LEU A 22 2.13 12.53 -8.49
C LEU A 22 0.94 12.18 -9.40
N ALA A 23 0.56 13.10 -10.29
CA ALA A 23 -0.53 12.84 -11.25
C ALA A 23 -0.25 11.62 -12.15
N ILE A 24 0.98 11.48 -12.65
CA ILE A 24 1.38 10.29 -13.45
C ILE A 24 1.31 9.01 -12.61
N LYS A 25 1.75 9.06 -11.34
CA LYS A 25 1.72 7.90 -10.44
C LYS A 25 0.27 7.49 -10.13
N ILE A 26 -0.65 8.45 -9.93
CA ILE A 26 -2.10 8.18 -9.80
C ILE A 26 -2.62 7.42 -11.03
N LEU A 27 -2.35 7.90 -12.24
CA LEU A 27 -2.77 7.21 -13.47
C LEU A 27 -2.22 5.78 -13.55
N ASN A 28 -0.93 5.58 -13.24
CA ASN A 28 -0.29 4.27 -13.33
C ASN A 28 -0.79 3.30 -12.26
N ALA A 29 -0.93 3.76 -11.01
CA ALA A 29 -1.48 2.96 -9.92
C ALA A 29 -2.93 2.55 -10.20
N SER A 30 -3.72 3.47 -10.77
CA SER A 30 -5.11 3.21 -11.15
C SER A 30 -5.21 2.21 -12.30
N LYS A 31 -4.36 2.33 -13.34
CA LYS A 31 -4.28 1.33 -14.43
C LYS A 31 -3.93 -0.06 -13.91
N PHE A 32 -3.04 -0.13 -12.92
CA PHE A 32 -2.71 -1.39 -12.27
C PHE A 32 -3.92 -1.94 -11.53
N ALA A 33 -4.52 -1.17 -10.62
CA ALA A 33 -5.64 -1.61 -9.78
C ALA A 33 -6.87 -2.04 -10.60
N LEU A 34 -7.14 -1.37 -11.72
CA LEU A 34 -8.23 -1.74 -12.64
C LEU A 34 -7.83 -2.87 -13.60
N GLY A 35 -6.54 -2.99 -13.92
CA GLY A 35 -6.00 -3.99 -14.82
C GLY A 35 -5.84 -5.38 -14.22
N THR A 36 -6.04 -5.55 -12.91
CA THR A 36 -6.02 -6.86 -12.24
C THR A 36 -7.29 -7.68 -12.46
N GLY A 37 -8.31 -7.10 -13.09
CA GLY A 37 -9.63 -7.70 -13.31
C GLY A 37 -10.67 -7.21 -12.31
N GLU A 38 -11.95 -7.47 -12.62
CA GLU A 38 -13.07 -7.13 -11.74
C GLU A 38 -13.23 -8.18 -10.63
N PRO A 39 -13.50 -7.78 -9.39
CA PRO A 39 -13.88 -8.71 -8.34
C PRO A 39 -15.22 -9.38 -8.69
N SER A 40 -15.41 -10.63 -8.22
CA SER A 40 -16.71 -11.30 -8.28
C SER A 40 -17.80 -10.50 -7.54
N GLN A 41 -19.07 -10.72 -7.91
CA GLN A 41 -20.20 -9.99 -7.31
C GLN A 41 -20.34 -10.23 -5.80
N ASP A 42 -19.93 -11.42 -5.34
CA ASP A 42 -19.94 -11.87 -3.95
C ASP A 42 -18.55 -11.80 -3.30
N ALA A 43 -17.59 -11.10 -3.92
CA ALA A 43 -16.26 -10.92 -3.39
C ALA A 43 -16.31 -10.34 -1.97
N GLN A 44 -15.46 -10.88 -1.09
CA GLN A 44 -15.24 -10.38 0.24
C GLN A 44 -13.76 -10.12 0.45
N ILE A 45 -13.44 -9.05 1.16
CA ILE A 45 -12.07 -8.74 1.55
C ILE A 45 -11.77 -9.61 2.77
N THR A 46 -10.92 -10.61 2.57
CA THR A 46 -10.66 -11.66 3.57
C THR A 46 -9.18 -11.81 3.89
N ASP A 47 -8.29 -11.34 3.03
CA ASP A 47 -6.85 -11.43 3.26
C ASP A 47 -6.39 -10.39 4.29
N PHE A 48 -5.56 -10.81 5.24
CA PHE A 48 -5.10 -9.94 6.32
C PHE A 48 -4.32 -8.72 5.84
N LEU A 49 -3.54 -8.82 4.75
CA LEU A 49 -2.84 -7.66 4.20
C LEU A 49 -3.82 -6.60 3.67
N ASP A 50 -4.90 -7.06 3.02
CA ASP A 50 -5.94 -6.19 2.47
C ASP A 50 -6.69 -5.48 3.58
N LEU A 51 -7.06 -6.22 4.63
CA LEU A 51 -7.73 -5.67 5.81
C LEU A 51 -6.84 -4.66 6.55
N ALA A 52 -5.55 -4.94 6.73
CA ALA A 52 -4.59 -4.00 7.32
C ALA A 52 -4.51 -2.69 6.53
N MET A 53 -4.46 -2.79 5.20
CA MET A 53 -4.45 -1.62 4.32
C MET A 53 -5.70 -0.76 4.51
N LEU A 54 -6.89 -1.38 4.64
CA LEU A 54 -8.14 -0.64 4.88
C LEU A 54 -8.18 0.03 6.26
N VAL A 55 -7.61 -0.59 7.29
CA VAL A 55 -7.48 0.02 8.62
C VAL A 55 -6.61 1.27 8.55
N GLU A 56 -5.46 1.21 7.89
CA GLU A 56 -4.58 2.36 7.69
C GLU A 56 -5.26 3.45 6.83
N LEU A 57 -6.00 3.06 5.79
CA LEU A 57 -6.76 3.97 4.93
C LEU A 57 -7.90 4.66 5.69
N ALA A 58 -8.59 3.95 6.58
CA ALA A 58 -9.63 4.53 7.43
C ALA A 58 -9.05 5.60 8.38
N ALA A 59 -7.87 5.35 8.95
CA ALA A 59 -7.16 6.34 9.76
C ALA A 59 -6.73 7.56 8.93
N LEU A 60 -6.29 7.37 7.68
CA LEU A 60 -6.01 8.46 6.76
C LEU A 60 -7.26 9.31 6.48
N VAL A 61 -8.41 8.69 6.22
CA VAL A 61 -9.67 9.42 5.98
C VAL A 61 -10.00 10.32 7.17
N ASP A 62 -9.90 9.80 8.41
CA ASP A 62 -10.12 10.61 9.61
C ASP A 62 -9.13 11.78 9.74
N ASP A 63 -7.84 11.53 9.46
CA ASP A 63 -6.80 12.55 9.50
C ASP A 63 -7.03 13.65 8.45
N ALA A 64 -7.38 13.26 7.22
CA ALA A 64 -7.66 14.17 6.13
C ALA A 64 -8.94 14.99 6.42
N THR A 65 -10.01 14.34 6.87
CA THR A 65 -11.26 15.02 7.26
C THR A 65 -11.01 16.05 8.35
N ARG A 66 -10.33 15.68 9.46
CA ARG A 66 -9.99 16.65 10.52
C ARG A 66 -9.14 17.81 10.02
N ALA A 67 -8.20 17.55 9.12
CA ALA A 67 -7.36 18.59 8.54
C ALA A 67 -8.19 19.54 7.65
N PHE A 68 -9.11 19.02 6.83
CA PHE A 68 -10.04 19.83 6.03
C PHE A 68 -10.98 20.66 6.91
N ASP A 69 -11.57 20.07 7.95
CA ASP A 69 -12.44 20.79 8.91
C ASP A 69 -11.68 21.91 9.64
N GLY A 70 -10.38 21.71 9.87
CA GLY A 70 -9.47 22.70 10.43
C GLY A 70 -8.86 23.67 9.41
N PHE A 71 -9.28 23.63 8.15
CA PHE A 71 -8.73 24.44 7.04
C PHE A 71 -7.22 24.23 6.77
N ASP A 72 -6.64 23.11 7.24
CA ASP A 72 -5.25 22.72 7.02
C ASP A 72 -5.14 21.77 5.81
N TYR A 73 -5.43 22.29 4.63
CA TYR A 73 -5.40 21.53 3.37
C TYR A 73 -3.99 21.00 3.03
N ALA A 74 -2.95 21.70 3.49
CA ALA A 74 -1.57 21.30 3.30
C ALA A 74 -1.27 19.99 4.03
N ARG A 75 -1.76 19.86 5.27
CA ARG A 75 -1.66 18.61 6.03
C ARG A 75 -2.50 17.50 5.40
N ALA A 76 -3.72 17.79 4.94
CA ALA A 76 -4.55 16.79 4.26
C ALA A 76 -3.84 16.21 3.03
N LEU A 77 -3.29 17.07 2.17
CA LEU A 77 -2.51 16.63 1.00
C LEU A 77 -1.26 15.85 1.42
N GLN A 78 -0.48 16.36 2.38
CA GLN A 78 0.74 15.71 2.84
C GLN A 78 0.47 14.27 3.32
N ARG A 79 -0.53 14.08 4.19
CA ARG A 79 -0.86 12.76 4.74
C ARG A 79 -1.37 11.82 3.65
N THR A 80 -2.15 12.33 2.70
CA THR A 80 -2.66 11.56 1.56
C THR A 80 -1.52 11.14 0.62
N GLU A 81 -0.57 12.05 0.31
CA GLU A 81 0.64 11.74 -0.47
C GLU A 81 1.49 10.67 0.24
N GLU A 82 1.79 10.84 1.53
CA GLU A 82 2.58 9.89 2.31
C GLU A 82 1.99 8.48 2.29
N PHE A 83 0.67 8.36 2.47
CA PHE A 83 -0.02 7.08 2.36
C PHE A 83 0.03 6.54 0.93
N PHE A 84 -0.28 7.35 -0.07
CA PHE A 84 -0.34 6.93 -1.47
C PHE A 84 1.01 6.38 -1.97
N TRP A 85 2.13 6.99 -1.58
CA TRP A 85 3.46 6.49 -1.92
C TRP A 85 3.75 5.14 -1.25
N ARG A 86 3.48 4.98 0.06
CA ARG A 86 3.63 3.68 0.75
C ARG A 86 2.71 2.61 0.13
N PHE A 87 1.46 2.95 -0.15
CA PHE A 87 0.51 2.06 -0.82
C PHE A 87 1.07 1.57 -2.17
N CYS A 88 1.61 2.48 -2.96
CA CYS A 88 2.16 2.15 -4.27
C CYS A 88 3.44 1.31 -4.20
N ASP A 89 4.33 1.62 -3.27
CA ASP A 89 5.66 1.00 -3.22
C ASP A 89 5.63 -0.33 -2.46
N ASP A 90 4.70 -0.47 -1.50
CA ASP A 90 4.58 -1.65 -0.64
C ASP A 90 3.36 -2.49 -1.02
N TYR A 91 2.14 -2.00 -0.79
CA TYR A 91 0.93 -2.79 -0.91
C TYR A 91 0.67 -3.28 -2.35
N LEU A 92 0.75 -2.40 -3.36
CA LEU A 92 0.55 -2.80 -4.76
C LEU A 92 1.52 -3.90 -5.20
N GLU A 93 2.76 -3.83 -4.73
CA GLU A 93 3.79 -4.79 -5.09
C GLU A 93 3.61 -6.12 -4.35
N LEU A 94 3.17 -6.08 -3.08
CA LEU A 94 2.86 -7.27 -2.28
C LEU A 94 1.70 -8.08 -2.89
N VAL A 95 0.58 -7.42 -3.20
CA VAL A 95 -0.64 -8.12 -3.66
C VAL A 95 -0.63 -8.46 -5.15
N LYS A 96 0.38 -7.99 -5.89
CA LYS A 96 0.44 -8.09 -7.36
C LYS A 96 0.21 -9.48 -7.90
N ALA A 97 0.95 -10.47 -7.40
CA ALA A 97 0.82 -11.84 -7.88
C ALA A 97 -0.58 -12.41 -7.57
N ARG A 98 -1.08 -12.13 -6.36
CA ARG A 98 -2.40 -12.58 -5.91
C ARG A 98 -3.54 -11.95 -6.70
N ALA A 99 -3.47 -10.64 -6.98
CA ALA A 99 -4.50 -9.91 -7.72
C ALA A 99 -4.66 -10.39 -9.18
N TYR A 100 -3.58 -10.87 -9.82
CA TYR A 100 -3.63 -11.50 -11.14
C TYR A 100 -3.98 -12.99 -11.12
N GLY A 101 -4.10 -13.60 -9.94
CA GLY A 101 -4.47 -14.99 -9.77
C GLY A 101 -5.98 -15.24 -9.93
N GLU A 102 -6.41 -16.39 -9.41
CA GLU A 102 -7.81 -16.83 -9.43
C GLU A 102 -8.31 -17.14 -8.02
N GLY A 103 -9.63 -17.22 -7.86
CA GLY A 103 -10.28 -17.57 -6.60
C GLY A 103 -10.40 -16.42 -5.60
N SER A 104 -10.87 -16.76 -4.39
CA SER A 104 -11.25 -15.78 -3.37
C SER A 104 -10.11 -14.86 -2.92
N GLY A 105 -8.86 -15.36 -2.89
CA GLY A 105 -7.71 -14.54 -2.56
C GLY A 105 -7.44 -13.43 -3.58
N ALA A 106 -7.64 -13.72 -4.88
CA ALA A 106 -7.54 -12.72 -5.94
C ALA A 106 -8.69 -11.71 -5.86
N ASP A 107 -9.91 -12.18 -5.58
CA ASP A 107 -11.08 -11.32 -5.40
C ASP A 107 -10.96 -10.39 -4.20
N SER A 108 -10.40 -10.87 -3.08
CA SER A 108 -10.06 -10.04 -1.91
C SER A 108 -9.14 -8.89 -2.32
N ALA A 109 -8.05 -9.19 -3.03
CA ALA A 109 -7.10 -8.17 -3.49
C ALA A 109 -7.77 -7.16 -4.43
N ARG A 110 -8.53 -7.63 -5.42
CA ARG A 110 -9.22 -6.77 -6.41
C ARG A 110 -10.22 -5.84 -5.73
N LEU A 111 -11.03 -6.38 -4.81
CA LEU A 111 -12.03 -5.59 -4.09
C LEU A 111 -11.37 -4.57 -3.16
N ALA A 112 -10.27 -4.93 -2.49
CA ALA A 112 -9.50 -4.01 -1.66
C ALA A 112 -8.81 -2.92 -2.48
N LEU A 113 -8.19 -3.27 -3.60
CA LEU A 113 -7.60 -2.31 -4.56
C LEU A 113 -8.66 -1.34 -5.08
N ARG A 114 -9.85 -1.84 -5.44
CA ARG A 114 -10.98 -1.02 -5.89
C ARG A 114 -11.45 -0.05 -4.82
N THR A 115 -11.63 -0.54 -3.60
CA THR A 115 -12.04 0.26 -2.43
C THR A 115 -11.01 1.35 -2.10
N ALA A 116 -9.72 0.99 -2.14
CA ALA A 116 -8.63 1.92 -1.92
C ALA A 116 -8.55 2.98 -3.02
N LEU A 117 -8.71 2.58 -4.28
CA LEU A 117 -8.71 3.50 -5.41
C LEU A 117 -9.84 4.52 -5.29
N ASP A 118 -11.08 4.07 -5.09
CA ASP A 118 -12.24 4.95 -4.93
C ASP A 118 -12.01 5.99 -3.81
N THR A 119 -11.49 5.54 -2.67
CA THR A 119 -11.19 6.40 -1.52
C THR A 119 -10.07 7.40 -1.83
N MET A 120 -8.94 6.94 -2.36
CA MET A 120 -7.79 7.80 -2.62
C MET A 120 -8.07 8.83 -3.70
N LEU A 121 -8.84 8.47 -4.75
CA LEU A 121 -9.26 9.45 -5.75
C LEU A 121 -10.10 10.55 -5.12
N ALA A 122 -11.04 10.21 -4.24
CA ALA A 122 -11.84 11.20 -3.52
C ALA A 122 -10.98 12.11 -2.62
N LEU A 123 -9.99 11.54 -1.91
CA LEU A 123 -9.05 12.32 -1.07
C LEU A 123 -8.16 13.27 -1.90
N PHE A 124 -7.77 12.86 -3.11
CA PHE A 124 -6.98 13.71 -4.02
C PHE A 124 -7.81 14.70 -4.83
N ALA A 125 -9.12 14.49 -4.99
CA ALA A 125 -9.97 15.29 -5.87
C ALA A 125 -9.91 16.81 -5.60
N PRO A 126 -9.88 17.30 -4.35
CA PRO A 126 -9.75 18.73 -4.09
C PRO A 126 -8.43 19.35 -4.57
N PHE A 127 -7.39 18.54 -4.77
CA PHE A 127 -6.04 18.99 -5.12
C PHE A 127 -5.70 18.74 -6.59
N LEU A 128 -6.18 17.63 -7.16
CA LEU A 128 -5.84 17.16 -8.50
C LEU A 128 -7.10 16.84 -9.32
N PRO A 129 -8.01 17.81 -9.50
CA PRO A 129 -9.38 17.53 -9.95
C PRO A 129 -9.46 16.84 -11.30
N TYR A 130 -8.57 17.16 -12.24
CA TYR A 130 -8.61 16.59 -13.59
C TYR A 130 -8.13 15.15 -13.65
N VAL A 131 -7.02 14.81 -12.97
CA VAL A 131 -6.48 13.44 -13.05
C VAL A 131 -7.37 12.46 -12.28
N THR A 132 -7.97 12.89 -11.18
CA THR A 132 -8.89 12.05 -10.41
C THR A 132 -10.19 11.83 -11.15
N GLU A 133 -10.72 12.86 -11.82
CA GLU A 133 -11.92 12.75 -12.66
C GLU A 133 -11.68 11.88 -13.90
N GLU A 134 -10.51 12.03 -14.55
CA GLU A 134 -10.09 11.19 -15.67
C GLU A 134 -10.08 9.72 -15.24
N VAL A 135 -9.40 9.38 -14.14
CA VAL A 135 -9.41 8.00 -13.63
C VAL A 135 -10.83 7.54 -13.32
N TRP A 136 -11.63 8.34 -12.60
CA TRP A 136 -13.03 8.02 -12.26
C TRP A 136 -13.85 7.63 -13.51
N SER A 137 -13.67 8.38 -14.60
CA SER A 137 -14.39 8.16 -15.86
C SER A 137 -14.09 6.82 -16.53
N TRP A 138 -12.98 6.15 -16.19
CA TRP A 138 -12.62 4.87 -16.81
C TRP A 138 -13.55 3.72 -16.39
N TYR A 139 -14.20 3.84 -15.24
CA TYR A 139 -14.76 2.69 -14.54
C TYR A 139 -15.96 2.99 -13.62
N GLN A 140 -16.31 4.27 -13.44
CA GLN A 140 -17.48 4.72 -12.69
C GLN A 140 -18.32 5.67 -13.53
N GLN A 141 -19.62 5.73 -13.23
CA GLN A 141 -20.51 6.72 -13.82
C GLN A 141 -20.56 8.00 -12.99
N GLY A 142 -20.98 9.10 -13.63
CA GLY A 142 -21.10 10.40 -12.97
C GLY A 142 -19.74 11.07 -12.78
N SER A 143 -19.70 12.02 -11.85
CA SER A 143 -18.51 12.83 -11.57
C SER A 143 -18.05 12.58 -10.14
N LEU A 144 -16.74 12.38 -9.95
CA LEU A 144 -16.15 12.23 -8.62
C LEU A 144 -16.40 13.48 -7.78
N HIS A 145 -16.35 14.67 -8.39
CA HIS A 145 -16.60 15.94 -7.70
C HIS A 145 -18.06 16.13 -7.22
N ARG A 146 -18.96 15.22 -7.60
CA ARG A 146 -20.35 15.17 -7.12
C ARG A 146 -20.60 13.98 -6.19
N SER A 147 -19.60 13.14 -5.93
CA SER A 147 -19.71 12.03 -5.00
C SER A 147 -19.59 12.51 -3.55
N ALA A 148 -20.00 11.66 -2.61
CA ALA A 148 -19.83 11.95 -1.20
C ALA A 148 -18.34 11.82 -0.80
N TRP A 149 -17.92 12.64 0.15
CA TRP A 149 -16.62 12.48 0.80
C TRP A 149 -16.52 11.08 1.46
N PRO A 150 -15.38 10.38 1.38
CA PRO A 150 -15.24 9.04 1.94
C PRO A 150 -15.43 9.04 3.46
N GLN A 151 -16.00 7.94 3.97
CA GLN A 151 -16.25 7.75 5.40
C GLN A 151 -15.40 6.59 5.93
N SER A 152 -14.62 6.87 6.97
CA SER A 152 -13.77 5.87 7.63
C SER A 152 -14.59 4.72 8.24
N ALA A 153 -15.82 4.98 8.66
CA ALA A 153 -16.73 3.96 9.20
C ALA A 153 -16.99 2.82 8.21
N SER A 154 -17.18 3.12 6.92
CA SER A 154 -17.40 2.10 5.89
C SER A 154 -16.16 1.21 5.71
N LEU A 155 -14.97 1.81 5.72
CA LEU A 155 -13.70 1.07 5.62
C LEU A 155 -13.46 0.19 6.85
N ARG A 156 -13.75 0.70 8.05
CA ARG A 156 -13.68 -0.09 9.29
C ARG A 156 -14.68 -1.23 9.31
N SER A 157 -15.87 -1.03 8.74
CA SER A 157 -16.87 -2.10 8.64
C SER A 157 -16.38 -3.25 7.75
N LEU A 158 -15.65 -2.95 6.67
CA LEU A 158 -15.04 -3.97 5.82
C LEU A 158 -13.90 -4.71 6.53
N ALA A 159 -13.23 -4.05 7.48
CA ALA A 159 -12.16 -4.61 8.29
C ALA A 159 -12.58 -4.98 9.72
N ALA A 160 -13.89 -5.16 9.98
CA ALA A 160 -14.40 -5.37 11.33
C ALA A 160 -13.89 -6.66 11.99
N ASP A 161 -13.64 -7.69 11.18
CA ASP A 161 -13.09 -8.96 11.65
C ASP A 161 -11.59 -8.86 12.00
N MET A 162 -10.95 -7.75 11.63
CA MET A 162 -9.59 -7.46 12.05
C MET A 162 -9.61 -6.88 13.47
N THR A 163 -9.29 -7.72 14.44
CA THR A 163 -9.05 -7.27 15.81
C THR A 163 -7.70 -6.58 15.89
N SER A 164 -7.66 -5.25 15.75
CA SER A 164 -6.47 -4.47 16.12
C SER A 164 -6.40 -4.43 17.65
N ALA A 165 -5.74 -5.42 18.25
CA ALA A 165 -5.35 -5.34 19.64
C ALA A 165 -4.23 -4.31 19.79
N ASP A 166 -4.33 -3.45 20.80
CA ASP A 166 -3.31 -2.44 21.11
C ASP A 166 -1.94 -3.11 21.25
N GLY A 167 -0.96 -2.62 20.49
CA GLY A 167 0.41 -3.12 20.49
C GLY A 167 0.70 -4.27 19.53
N VAL A 168 -0.29 -4.84 18.83
CA VAL A 168 -0.03 -5.83 17.78
C VAL A 168 0.47 -5.15 16.51
N PRO A 169 1.63 -5.53 15.95
CA PRO A 169 2.15 -4.95 14.72
C PRO A 169 1.24 -5.23 13.52
N SER A 170 1.01 -4.21 12.68
CA SER A 170 0.33 -4.37 11.39
C SER A 170 1.10 -5.35 10.49
N CYS A 171 0.43 -6.41 10.02
CA CYS A 171 1.05 -7.36 9.09
C CYS A 171 1.55 -6.66 7.82
N LEU A 172 0.83 -5.65 7.32
CA LEU A 172 1.26 -4.85 6.18
C LEU A 172 2.57 -4.10 6.48
N ALA A 173 2.63 -3.41 7.63
CA ALA A 173 3.81 -2.63 8.00
C ALA A 173 5.06 -3.53 8.19
N VAL A 174 4.91 -4.66 8.88
CA VAL A 174 6.02 -5.60 9.10
C VAL A 174 6.46 -6.24 7.78
N THR A 175 5.52 -6.66 6.94
CA THR A 175 5.82 -7.29 5.65
C THR A 175 6.48 -6.32 4.69
N ALA A 176 6.02 -5.07 4.64
CA ALA A 176 6.64 -4.00 3.86
C ALA A 176 8.09 -3.75 4.28
N GLU A 177 8.36 -3.71 5.59
CA GLU A 177 9.72 -3.55 6.12
C GLU A 177 10.65 -4.69 5.67
N VAL A 178 10.19 -5.95 5.79
CA VAL A 178 10.96 -7.12 5.36
C VAL A 178 11.19 -7.10 3.84
N LEU A 179 10.15 -6.82 3.04
CA LEU A 179 10.28 -6.70 1.59
C LEU A 179 11.26 -5.59 1.19
N GLY A 180 11.27 -4.47 1.92
CA GLY A 180 12.25 -3.40 1.77
C GLY A 180 13.69 -3.90 1.97
N LYS A 181 13.94 -4.72 2.99
CA LYS A 181 15.26 -5.34 3.23
C LYS A 181 15.64 -6.32 2.12
N VAL A 182 14.70 -7.09 1.58
CA VAL A 182 14.92 -7.95 0.41
C VAL A 182 15.32 -7.15 -0.83
N ARG A 183 14.57 -6.09 -1.15
CA ARG A 183 14.85 -5.22 -2.30
C ARG A 183 16.20 -4.53 -2.18
N LYS A 184 16.54 -4.10 -0.95
CA LYS A 184 17.86 -3.53 -0.64
C LYS A 184 18.97 -4.54 -0.88
N ALA A 185 18.86 -5.76 -0.35
CA ALA A 185 19.86 -6.81 -0.57
C ALA A 185 20.09 -7.11 -2.07
N LYS A 186 19.01 -7.17 -2.87
CA LYS A 186 19.11 -7.31 -4.34
C LYS A 186 19.84 -6.12 -4.99
N SER A 187 19.54 -4.91 -4.53
CA SER A 187 20.15 -3.68 -5.06
C SER A 187 21.64 -3.59 -4.72
N ASP A 188 22.00 -3.92 -3.48
CA ASP A 188 23.38 -3.93 -2.99
C ASP A 188 24.22 -5.00 -3.75
N ALA A 189 23.61 -6.14 -4.06
CA ALA A 189 24.19 -7.17 -4.93
C ALA A 189 24.17 -6.82 -6.43
N LYS A 190 23.60 -5.68 -6.82
CA LYS A 190 23.46 -5.21 -8.21
C LYS A 190 22.73 -6.20 -9.13
N VAL A 191 21.79 -6.97 -8.59
CA VAL A 191 20.96 -7.90 -9.37
C VAL A 191 19.59 -7.31 -9.66
N SER A 192 18.88 -7.91 -10.62
CA SER A 192 17.49 -7.57 -10.92
C SER A 192 16.59 -7.71 -9.69
N GLN A 193 15.56 -6.87 -9.56
CA GLN A 193 14.55 -7.07 -8.52
C GLN A 193 13.75 -8.38 -8.70
N ARG A 194 13.81 -9.00 -9.88
CA ARG A 194 13.29 -10.33 -10.18
C ARG A 194 14.25 -11.48 -9.82
N ALA A 195 15.47 -11.17 -9.38
CA ALA A 195 16.42 -12.21 -8.97
C ALA A 195 15.84 -13.04 -7.84
N VAL A 196 16.05 -14.36 -7.92
CA VAL A 196 15.52 -15.31 -6.94
C VAL A 196 16.27 -15.17 -5.62
N VAL A 197 15.50 -15.08 -4.54
CA VAL A 197 16.00 -15.22 -3.17
C VAL A 197 15.89 -16.70 -2.81
N GLU A 198 17.02 -17.39 -2.78
CA GLU A 198 17.08 -18.82 -2.45
C GLU A 198 16.59 -19.04 -1.01
N THR A 199 17.06 -18.23 -0.07
CA THR A 199 16.63 -18.28 1.33
C THR A 199 16.45 -16.87 1.90
N LEU A 200 15.30 -16.63 2.51
CA LEU A 200 15.01 -15.48 3.35
C LEU A 200 14.84 -15.97 4.79
N LYS A 201 15.65 -15.48 5.72
CA LYS A 201 15.49 -15.77 7.15
C LYS A 201 15.19 -14.48 7.90
N VAL A 202 14.05 -14.47 8.59
CA VAL A 202 13.61 -13.35 9.42
C VAL A 202 13.62 -13.78 10.88
N THR A 203 14.42 -13.10 11.69
CA THR A 203 14.45 -13.27 13.14
C THR A 203 13.84 -12.03 13.78
N ASP A 204 12.74 -12.17 14.51
CA ASP A 204 12.02 -11.03 15.09
C ASP A 204 11.20 -11.45 16.33
N THR A 205 10.56 -10.49 16.99
CA THR A 205 9.63 -10.74 18.12
C THR A 205 8.48 -11.68 17.70
N ALA A 206 7.94 -12.43 18.66
CA ALA A 206 6.85 -13.39 18.41
C ALA A 206 5.65 -12.74 17.70
N ASP A 207 5.27 -11.53 18.09
CA ASP A 207 4.15 -10.80 17.50
C ASP A 207 4.42 -10.41 16.04
N ARG A 208 5.64 -9.95 15.73
CA ARG A 208 6.04 -9.60 14.35
C ARG A 208 6.17 -10.83 13.45
N ILE A 209 6.64 -11.95 13.99
CA ILE A 209 6.66 -13.24 13.28
C ILE A 209 5.23 -13.74 13.02
N SER A 210 4.32 -13.59 13.98
CA SER A 210 2.90 -13.91 13.77
C SER A 210 2.27 -13.02 12.70
N ALA A 211 2.57 -11.71 12.70
CA ALA A 211 2.11 -10.77 11.69
C ALA A 211 2.65 -11.11 10.28
N LEU A 212 3.92 -11.50 10.16
CA LEU A 212 4.51 -11.97 8.89
C LEU A 212 3.89 -13.28 8.40
N ASN A 213 3.57 -14.19 9.33
CA ASN A 213 2.90 -15.45 9.00
C ASN A 213 1.52 -15.24 8.36
N ALA A 214 0.86 -14.10 8.56
CA ALA A 214 -0.39 -13.79 7.89
C ALA A 214 -0.22 -13.36 6.41
N ALA A 215 1.02 -13.05 5.99
CA ALA A 215 1.35 -12.40 4.72
C ALA A 215 2.40 -13.17 3.90
N VAL A 216 2.71 -14.42 4.28
CA VAL A 216 3.83 -15.22 3.74
C VAL A 216 3.76 -15.39 2.23
N HIS A 217 2.55 -15.66 1.73
CA HIS A 217 2.33 -15.92 0.31
C HIS A 217 2.70 -14.69 -0.52
N ASP A 218 2.19 -13.52 -0.14
CA ASP A 218 2.42 -12.27 -0.84
C ASP A 218 3.88 -11.79 -0.68
N LEU A 219 4.48 -11.98 0.50
CA LEU A 219 5.91 -11.71 0.71
C LEU A 219 6.80 -12.57 -0.19
N ASN A 220 6.53 -13.88 -0.26
CA ASN A 220 7.34 -14.78 -1.07
C ASN A 220 7.21 -14.46 -2.56
N ALA A 221 5.99 -14.20 -3.03
CA ALA A 221 5.74 -13.83 -4.42
C ALA A 221 6.42 -12.51 -4.79
N ALA A 222 6.22 -11.45 -3.99
CA ALA A 222 6.81 -10.13 -4.25
C ALA A 222 8.34 -10.11 -4.10
N GLY A 223 8.87 -10.89 -3.16
CA GLY A 223 10.30 -11.03 -2.91
C GLY A 223 11.01 -12.02 -3.84
N SER A 224 10.28 -12.81 -4.65
CA SER A 224 10.82 -13.95 -5.40
C SER A 224 11.57 -14.93 -4.49
N VAL A 225 10.98 -15.25 -3.33
CA VAL A 225 11.58 -16.08 -2.28
C VAL A 225 11.17 -17.53 -2.45
N THR A 226 12.16 -18.42 -2.49
CA THR A 226 11.94 -19.88 -2.61
C THR A 226 11.81 -20.56 -1.25
N SER A 227 12.62 -20.15 -0.27
CA SER A 227 12.61 -20.70 1.09
C SER A 227 12.54 -19.57 2.11
N LEU A 228 11.48 -19.54 2.92
CA LEU A 228 11.32 -18.59 4.01
C LEU A 228 11.47 -19.30 5.36
N GLN A 229 12.29 -18.73 6.23
CA GLN A 229 12.48 -19.18 7.61
C GLN A 229 12.09 -18.04 8.56
N LEU A 230 11.05 -18.26 9.36
CA LEU A 230 10.61 -17.32 10.39
C LEU A 230 11.03 -17.82 11.76
N VAL A 231 11.82 -17.03 12.48
CA VAL A 231 12.44 -17.40 13.75
C VAL A 231 12.05 -16.37 14.81
N VAL A 232 11.51 -16.84 15.94
CA VAL A 232 11.26 -15.98 17.09
C VAL A 232 12.58 -15.69 17.80
N ALA A 233 12.92 -14.41 17.95
CA ALA A 233 14.13 -13.98 18.63
C ALA A 233 14.11 -14.37 20.11
N GLU A 234 15.20 -14.95 20.60
CA GLU A 234 15.41 -15.15 22.04
C GLU A 234 15.61 -13.80 22.75
N PRO A 235 15.32 -13.71 24.07
CA PRO A 235 15.54 -12.48 24.83
C PRO A 235 16.98 -11.96 24.68
N GLY A 236 17.13 -10.73 24.20
CA GLY A 236 18.43 -10.08 23.99
C GLY A 236 19.06 -10.30 22.61
N VAL A 237 18.44 -11.07 21.72
CA VAL A 237 18.84 -11.19 20.31
C VAL A 237 18.20 -10.06 19.50
N GLU A 238 19.01 -9.34 18.73
CA GLU A 238 18.52 -8.27 17.85
C GLU A 238 17.74 -8.83 16.65
N PRO A 239 16.64 -8.18 16.23
CA PRO A 239 15.93 -8.56 15.01
C PRO A 239 16.82 -8.48 13.77
N SER A 240 16.73 -9.47 12.89
CA SER A 240 17.56 -9.57 11.69
C SER A 240 16.78 -10.10 10.48
N VAL A 241 17.21 -9.67 9.29
CA VAL A 241 16.72 -10.21 8.01
C VAL A 241 17.92 -10.58 7.17
N GLU A 242 18.10 -11.88 6.97
CA GLU A 242 19.19 -12.46 6.19
C GLU A 242 18.65 -12.89 4.83
N VAL A 243 19.29 -12.42 3.75
CA VAL A 243 18.86 -12.66 2.37
C VAL A 243 19.97 -13.37 1.62
N ILE A 244 19.71 -14.61 1.18
CA ILE A 244 20.61 -15.40 0.34
C ILE A 244 20.04 -15.44 -1.06
N LEU A 245 20.76 -14.84 -2.01
CA LEU A 245 20.37 -14.82 -3.42
C LEU A 245 20.83 -16.11 -4.11
N ALA A 246 20.00 -16.62 -5.01
CA ALA A 246 20.37 -17.74 -5.84
C ALA A 246 21.58 -17.38 -6.74
N PRO A 247 22.44 -18.34 -7.11
CA PRO A 247 23.50 -18.14 -8.08
C PRO A 247 22.92 -17.52 -9.37
N GLN A 248 23.55 -16.46 -9.87
CA GLN A 248 23.17 -15.92 -11.18
C GLN A 248 23.54 -16.96 -12.24
N GLN A 249 22.58 -17.34 -13.08
CA GLN A 249 22.92 -18.07 -14.31
C GLN A 249 23.59 -17.04 -15.23
N ASP A 250 24.90 -17.21 -15.46
CA ASP A 250 25.61 -16.42 -16.46
C ASP A 250 24.95 -16.70 -17.84
N GLU A 251 24.34 -15.68 -18.44
CA GLU A 251 23.96 -15.67 -19.87
C GLU A 251 25.19 -15.46 -20.76
#